data_AF-A0A8H7A7L7-F1
#
_entry.id   AF-A0A8H7A7L7-F1
#
_cell.length_a   1.000
_cell.length_b   1.000
_cell.length_c   1.000
_cell.angle_alpha   90.00
_cell.angle_beta   90.00
_cell.angle_gamma   90.00
#
_symmetry.space_group_name_H-M   'P 1'
#
loop_
_entity.id
_entity.type
_entity.pdbx_description
1 polymer ?
#
loop_
_entity_poly.entity_id
_entity_poly.type
_entity_poly.pdbx_seq_one_letter_code
_entity_poly.pdbx_strand_id
1 'polypeptide(L)'
;MSILAAWEFYDKHKAEITWDVVVINPFVFGPVIHDVASCDTLNTSSSDLLKVLPTPSTSLSAMSSETLTPTGSCWIDVRDLAEGHAKALEVPDAGGERIIISAGPYVWQDWIDVAQGLSPSVALPYCMVKEC
;
A
#
# COMPACT_ATOMS: atom_id res chain seq x y z
N MET A 1 -13.01 -8.50 9.39
CA MET A 1 -14.26 -7.71 9.43
C MET A 1 -14.42 -7.08 8.05
N SER A 2 -15.55 -7.28 7.37
CA SER A 2 -15.80 -6.62 6.09
C SER A 2 -16.15 -5.15 6.32
N ILE A 3 -15.94 -4.31 5.30
CA ILE A 3 -16.41 -2.92 5.33
C ILE A 3 -17.93 -2.84 5.63
N LEU A 4 -18.71 -3.77 5.06
CA LEU A 4 -20.15 -3.87 5.31
C LEU A 4 -20.45 -4.17 6.78
N ALA A 5 -19.72 -5.10 7.40
CA ALA A 5 -19.93 -5.42 8.82
C ALA A 5 -19.59 -4.24 9.74
N ALA A 6 -18.60 -3.40 9.37
CA ALA A 6 -18.29 -2.19 10.13
C ALA A 6 -19.43 -1.16 10.05
N TRP A 7 -19.99 -0.94 8.85
CA TRP A 7 -21.14 -0.05 8.67
C TRP A 7 -22.40 -0.57 9.35
N GLU A 8 -22.71 -1.86 9.21
CA GLU A 8 -23.84 -2.51 9.89
C GLU A 8 -23.76 -2.36 11.41
N PHE A 9 -22.56 -2.52 11.98
CA PHE A 9 -22.33 -2.30 13.40
C PHE A 9 -22.59 -0.83 13.76
N TYR A 10 -22.01 0.11 13.01
CA TYR A 10 -22.15 1.53 13.26
C TYR A 10 -23.62 1.96 13.21
N ASP A 11 -24.35 1.61 12.15
CA ASP A 11 -25.75 1.98 11.97
C ASP A 11 -26.65 1.40 13.06
N LYS A 12 -26.40 0.14 13.45
CA LYS A 12 -27.16 -0.54 14.50
C LYS A 12 -26.96 0.10 15.87
N HIS A 13 -25.75 0.55 16.17
CA HIS A 13 -25.37 1.06 17.50
C HIS A 13 -25.21 2.59 17.55
N LYS A 14 -25.61 3.32 16.49
CA LYS A 14 -25.37 4.76 16.33
C LYS A 14 -25.90 5.63 17.49
N ALA A 15 -26.98 5.20 18.14
CA ALA A 15 -27.54 5.90 19.30
C ALA A 15 -26.82 5.58 20.63
N GLU A 16 -26.00 4.53 20.67
CA GLU A 16 -25.30 4.02 21.86
C GLU A 16 -23.84 4.48 21.92
N ILE A 17 -23.27 4.88 20.78
CA ILE A 17 -21.86 5.25 20.63
C ILE A 17 -21.69 6.77 20.48
N THR A 18 -20.57 7.29 21.00
CA THR A 18 -20.24 8.72 20.95
C THR A 18 -19.12 9.05 19.95
N TRP A 19 -18.80 8.09 19.08
CA TRP A 19 -17.75 8.17 18.08
C TRP A 19 -18.34 7.82 16.71
N ASP A 20 -17.69 8.29 15.65
CA ASP A 20 -18.03 8.01 14.26
C ASP A 20 -17.11 6.93 13.66
N VAL A 21 -17.44 6.50 12.44
CA VAL A 21 -16.64 5.56 11.67
C VAL A 21 -16.19 6.22 10.38
N VAL A 22 -14.91 6.09 10.08
CA VAL A 22 -14.33 6.46 8.79
C VAL A 22 -13.66 5.23 8.20
N VAL A 23 -13.82 5.00 6.90
CA VAL A 23 -13.16 3.90 6.21
C VAL A 23 -12.19 4.43 5.16
N ILE A 24 -10.93 4.00 5.24
CA ILE A 24 -9.89 4.33 4.28
C ILE A 24 -9.49 3.06 3.52
N ASN A 25 -9.53 3.09 2.19
CA ASN A 25 -9.23 1.92 1.34
C ASN A 25 -8.10 2.20 0.32
N PRO A 26 -6.83 2.04 0.71
CA PRO A 26 -5.68 2.30 -0.16
C PRO A 26 -4.96 1.02 -0.61
N PHE A 27 -4.13 1.14 -1.65
CA PHE A 27 -3.02 0.22 -1.91
C PHE A 27 -1.70 0.92 -1.58
N VAL A 28 -0.91 0.33 -0.67
CA VAL A 28 0.09 1.08 0.10
C VAL A 28 1.49 0.55 -0.18
N PHE A 29 2.41 1.45 -0.48
CA PHE A 29 3.83 1.14 -0.60
C PHE A 29 4.66 2.09 0.26
N GLY A 30 5.88 1.70 0.60
CA GLY A 30 6.79 2.58 1.34
C GLY A 30 7.78 1.81 2.21
N PRO A 31 8.61 2.55 2.97
CA PRO A 31 9.62 1.95 3.83
C PRO A 31 8.99 1.12 4.96
N VAL A 32 9.52 -0.09 5.15
CA VAL A 32 9.15 -0.95 6.28
C VAL A 32 9.91 -0.47 7.53
N ILE A 33 9.18 -0.03 8.54
CA ILE A 33 9.78 0.51 9.79
C ILE A 33 9.93 -0.54 10.90
N HIS A 34 9.23 -1.67 10.79
CA HIS A 34 9.29 -2.77 11.76
C HIS A 34 10.25 -3.85 11.28
N ASP A 35 10.76 -4.65 12.21
CA ASP A 35 11.64 -5.77 11.86
C ASP A 35 10.85 -6.84 11.09
N VAL A 36 11.38 -7.21 9.93
CA VAL A 36 10.88 -8.30 9.10
C VAL A 36 11.92 -9.41 9.09
N ALA A 37 11.51 -10.63 9.43
CA ALA A 37 12.45 -11.75 9.57
C ALA A 37 12.97 -12.24 8.22
N SER A 38 12.16 -12.12 7.17
CA SER A 38 12.52 -12.44 5.79
C SER A 38 11.56 -11.78 4.79
N CYS A 39 11.91 -11.83 3.51
CA CYS A 39 11.06 -11.30 2.43
C CYS A 39 9.71 -12.03 2.33
N ASP A 40 9.63 -13.26 2.81
CA ASP A 40 8.38 -14.05 2.84
C ASP A 40 7.42 -13.58 3.92
N THR A 41 7.90 -12.77 4.88
CA THR A 41 7.09 -12.18 5.95
C THR A 41 6.59 -10.76 5.62
N LEU A 42 6.90 -10.25 4.43
CA LEU A 42 6.40 -8.96 3.97
C LEU A 42 4.88 -8.98 3.79
N ASN A 43 4.25 -7.84 4.02
CA ASN A 43 2.85 -7.65 3.67
C ASN A 43 2.67 -7.75 2.14
N THR A 44 1.45 -8.07 1.70
CA THR A 44 1.13 -8.39 0.31
C THR A 44 1.64 -7.35 -0.70
N SER A 45 1.36 -6.06 -0.49
CA SER A 45 1.76 -5.01 -1.44
C SER A 45 3.28 -4.88 -1.59
N SER A 46 4.04 -4.96 -0.49
CA SER A 46 5.50 -4.92 -0.53
C SER A 46 6.08 -6.18 -1.18
N SER A 47 5.48 -7.35 -0.90
CA SER A 47 5.85 -8.62 -1.54
C SER A 47 5.63 -8.55 -3.06
N ASP A 48 4.50 -7.99 -3.51
CA ASP A 48 4.20 -7.86 -4.94
C ASP A 48 5.15 -6.87 -5.63
N LEU A 49 5.46 -5.74 -5.00
CA LEU A 49 6.45 -4.80 -5.52
C LEU A 49 7.84 -5.46 -5.67
N LEU A 50 8.26 -6.27 -4.69
CA LEU A 50 9.55 -6.99 -4.74
C LEU A 50 9.62 -8.02 -5.88
N LYS A 51 8.49 -8.67 -6.24
CA LYS A 51 8.43 -9.61 -7.37
C LYS A 51 8.55 -8.93 -8.73
N VAL A 52 8.13 -7.67 -8.81
CA VAL A 52 8.13 -6.87 -10.04
C VAL A 52 9.51 -6.23 -10.27
N LEU A 53 10.14 -5.73 -9.22
CA LEU A 53 11.40 -5.01 -9.32
C LEU A 53 12.60 -5.97 -9.53
N PRO A 54 13.60 -5.58 -10.35
CA PRO A 54 14.82 -6.35 -10.50
C PRO A 54 15.64 -6.35 -9.20
N THR A 55 16.13 -7.52 -8.81
CA THR A 55 17.09 -7.66 -7.69
C THR A 55 18.45 -8.10 -8.25
N PRO A 56 19.56 -7.97 -7.50
CA PRO A 56 20.85 -8.50 -7.92
C PRO A 56 20.81 -9.99 -8.31
N SER A 57 19.86 -10.74 -7.74
CA SER A 57 19.66 -12.17 -7.96
C SER A 57 18.59 -12.52 -9.01
N THR A 58 17.84 -11.55 -9.53
CA THR A 58 16.73 -11.79 -10.46
C THR A 58 16.82 -10.89 -11.70
N SER A 59 16.94 -11.51 -12.87
CA SER A 59 16.71 -10.86 -14.16
C SER A 59 15.22 -10.53 -14.31
N LEU A 60 14.90 -9.43 -15.00
CA LEU A 60 13.57 -8.85 -15.19
C LEU A 60 12.37 -9.85 -15.20
N SER A 61 11.39 -9.49 -14.36
CA SER A 61 10.00 -9.94 -14.21
C SER A 61 9.74 -11.43 -13.99
N ALA A 62 9.51 -11.81 -12.72
CA ALA A 62 8.79 -13.04 -12.37
C ALA A 62 7.30 -13.00 -12.81
N MET A 63 6.81 -11.83 -13.25
CA MET A 63 5.45 -11.64 -13.78
C MET A 63 5.45 -11.64 -15.31
N SER A 64 4.45 -12.29 -15.91
CA SER A 64 4.29 -12.30 -17.37
C SER A 64 3.99 -10.90 -17.92
N SER A 65 4.35 -10.63 -19.18
CA SER A 65 4.00 -9.38 -19.87
C SER A 65 2.49 -9.10 -19.88
N GLU A 66 1.67 -10.16 -19.84
CA GLU A 66 0.21 -10.13 -19.71
C GLU A 66 -0.27 -9.63 -18.34
N THR A 67 0.57 -9.62 -17.31
CA THR A 67 0.24 -9.07 -15.98
C THR A 67 0.74 -7.63 -15.82
N LEU A 68 1.86 -7.29 -16.47
CA LEU A 68 2.54 -6.01 -16.26
C LEU A 68 1.80 -4.79 -16.80
N THR A 69 1.02 -4.96 -17.87
CA THR A 69 0.40 -3.85 -18.62
C THR A 69 -1.12 -3.72 -18.41
N PRO A 70 -1.94 -4.78 -18.28
CA PRO A 70 -3.38 -4.62 -18.06
C PRO A 70 -3.78 -4.62 -16.59
N THR A 71 -2.92 -5.08 -15.67
CA THR A 71 -3.22 -5.13 -14.23
C THR A 71 -2.60 -3.93 -13.53
N GLY A 72 -3.46 -3.07 -13.01
CA GLY A 72 -3.08 -1.84 -12.32
C GLY A 72 -4.03 -1.52 -11.18
N SER A 73 -3.66 -0.54 -10.35
CA SER A 73 -4.49 -0.04 -9.26
C SER A 73 -4.17 1.44 -9.02
N CYS A 74 -4.67 2.00 -7.93
CA CYS A 74 -4.15 3.24 -7.37
C CYS A 74 -3.09 2.94 -6.31
N TRP A 75 -2.18 3.88 -6.05
CA TRP A 75 -1.14 3.72 -5.03
C TRP A 75 -1.07 4.94 -4.10
N ILE A 76 -0.54 4.74 -2.89
CA ILE A 76 -0.18 5.81 -1.96
C ILE A 76 1.07 5.42 -1.17
N ASP A 77 1.89 6.40 -0.79
CA ASP A 77 2.99 6.20 0.16
C ASP A 77 2.45 5.98 1.58
N VAL A 78 3.04 5.05 2.33
CA VAL A 78 2.64 4.74 3.72
C VAL A 78 2.70 5.96 4.65
N ARG A 79 3.59 6.92 4.39
CA ARG A 79 3.75 8.14 5.18
C ARG A 79 2.60 9.11 4.92
N ASP A 80 2.23 9.30 3.66
CA ASP A 80 1.08 10.13 3.28
C ASP A 80 -0.23 9.50 3.76
N LEU A 81 -0.32 8.16 3.72
CA LEU A 81 -1.45 7.44 4.28
C LEU A 81 -1.55 7.63 5.80
N ALA A 82 -0.43 7.62 6.52
CA ALA A 82 -0.42 7.86 7.97
C ALA A 82 -0.93 9.27 8.30
N GLU A 83 -0.53 10.28 7.53
CA GLU A 83 -1.09 11.63 7.65
C GLU A 83 -2.59 11.65 7.33
N GLY A 84 -3.02 10.92 6.29
CA GLY A 84 -4.43 10.77 5.95
C GLY A 84 -5.27 10.17 7.07
N HIS A 85 -4.75 9.15 7.78
CA HIS A 85 -5.41 8.59 8.95
C HIS A 85 -5.50 9.61 10.10
N ALA A 86 -4.43 10.36 10.37
CA ALA A 86 -4.45 11.40 11.40
C ALA A 86 -5.52 12.46 11.09
N LYS A 87 -5.57 12.93 9.85
CA LYS A 87 -6.60 13.89 9.39
C LYS A 87 -8.02 13.34 9.48
N ALA A 88 -8.23 12.05 9.18
CA ALA A 88 -9.54 11.43 9.33
C ALA A 88 -10.05 11.40 10.78
N LEU A 89 -9.15 11.43 11.77
CA LEU A 89 -9.50 11.54 13.18
C LEU A 89 -9.73 12.99 13.64
N GLU A 90 -9.10 13.96 12.97
CA GLU A 90 -9.11 15.38 13.36
C GLU A 90 -10.21 16.19 12.67
N VAL A 91 -10.61 15.80 11.46
CA VAL A 91 -11.57 16.54 10.63
C VAL A 91 -12.98 15.98 10.86
N PRO A 92 -13.91 16.74 11.49
CA PRO A 92 -15.25 16.23 11.80
C PRO A 92 -16.04 15.78 10.56
N ASP A 93 -15.83 16.44 9.42
CA ASP A 93 -16.50 16.11 8.16
C ASP A 93 -16.03 14.78 7.55
N ALA A 94 -14.96 14.17 8.06
CA ALA A 94 -14.54 12.82 7.65
C ALA A 94 -15.43 11.72 8.27
N GLY A 95 -16.13 12.03 9.37
CA GLY A 95 -17.00 11.09 10.07
C GLY A 95 -18.13 10.55 9.19
N GLY A 96 -18.23 9.23 9.08
CA GLY A 96 -19.24 8.57 8.25
C GLY A 96 -18.84 8.41 6.78
N GLU A 97 -17.64 8.86 6.39
CA GLU A 97 -17.18 8.78 5.01
C GLU A 97 -16.38 7.52 4.69
N ARG A 98 -16.40 7.18 3.40
CA ARG A 98 -15.49 6.19 2.82
C ARG A 98 -14.52 6.93 1.90
N ILE A 99 -13.28 7.08 2.37
CA ILE A 99 -12.26 7.90 1.73
C ILE A 99 -11.30 7.02 0.93
N ILE A 100 -11.08 7.40 -0.33
CA ILE A 100 -10.01 6.86 -1.16
C ILE A 100 -8.84 7.83 -1.09
N ILE A 101 -7.68 7.35 -0.63
CA ILE A 101 -6.43 8.12 -0.62
C ILE A 101 -5.50 7.51 -1.66
N SER A 102 -5.10 8.32 -2.64
CA SER A 102 -4.35 7.88 -3.81
C SER A 102 -3.45 9.00 -4.32
N ALA A 103 -2.19 8.69 -4.55
CA ALA A 103 -1.24 9.53 -5.29
C ALA A 103 -1.46 9.46 -6.81
N GLY A 104 -2.07 8.38 -7.30
CA GLY A 104 -2.40 8.22 -8.71
C GLY A 104 -2.64 6.75 -9.10
N PRO A 105 -3.13 6.50 -10.33
CA PRO A 105 -3.16 5.16 -10.91
C PRO A 105 -1.75 4.70 -11.27
N TYR A 106 -1.56 3.38 -11.36
CA TYR A 106 -0.34 2.76 -11.88
C TYR A 106 -0.67 1.43 -12.57
N VAL A 107 0.21 0.99 -13.46
CA VAL A 107 0.38 -0.40 -13.87
C VAL A 107 1.75 -0.91 -13.42
N TRP A 108 1.96 -2.22 -13.31
CA TRP A 108 3.23 -2.74 -12.78
C TRP A 108 4.45 -2.35 -13.62
N GLN A 109 4.27 -2.11 -14.93
CA GLN A 109 5.33 -1.59 -15.80
C GLN A 109 5.86 -0.23 -15.33
N ASP A 110 5.02 0.66 -14.80
CA ASP A 110 5.43 1.99 -14.33
C ASP A 110 6.51 1.89 -13.24
N TRP A 111 6.40 0.90 -12.35
CA TRP A 111 7.38 0.66 -11.29
C TRP A 111 8.74 0.22 -11.84
N ILE A 112 8.73 -0.63 -12.86
CA ILE A 112 9.95 -1.09 -13.54
C ILE A 112 10.63 0.10 -14.24
N ASP A 113 9.85 0.88 -14.98
CA ASP A 113 10.35 2.03 -15.74
C ASP A 113 10.96 3.09 -14.81
N VAL A 114 10.28 3.39 -13.69
CA VAL A 114 10.82 4.29 -12.65
C VAL A 114 12.10 3.72 -12.06
N ALA A 115 12.15 2.45 -11.66
CA ALA A 115 13.34 1.86 -11.06
C ALA A 115 14.56 1.84 -12.00
N GLN A 116 14.34 1.62 -13.30
CA GLN A 116 15.38 1.70 -14.33
C GLN A 116 15.87 3.13 -14.58
N GLY A 117 15.01 4.13 -14.39
CA GLY A 117 15.33 5.55 -14.55
C GLY A 117 16.13 6.16 -13.39
N LEU A 118 16.23 5.48 -12.24
CA LEU A 118 16.98 5.96 -11.08
C LEU A 118 18.49 5.75 -11.26
N SER A 119 19.30 6.69 -10.73
CA SER A 119 20.77 6.62 -10.75
C SER A 119 21.35 6.76 -9.33
N PRO A 120 22.09 5.75 -8.82
CA PRO A 120 22.38 4.47 -9.47
C PRO A 120 21.10 3.64 -9.66
N SER A 121 21.12 2.71 -10.62
CA SER A 121 20.00 1.78 -10.82
C SER A 121 19.68 1.09 -9.51
N VAL A 122 18.44 1.21 -9.04
CA VAL A 122 18.03 0.58 -7.78
C VAL A 122 17.95 -0.92 -8.01
N ALA A 123 19.04 -1.62 -7.71
CA ALA A 123 18.95 -2.98 -7.25
C ALA A 123 18.43 -2.90 -5.82
N LEU A 124 17.17 -3.28 -5.58
CA LEU A 124 16.70 -3.38 -4.20
C LEU A 124 17.66 -4.35 -3.49
N PRO A 125 18.30 -3.93 -2.37
CA PRO A 125 19.09 -4.87 -1.59
C PRO A 125 18.18 -6.05 -1.28
N TYR A 126 18.71 -7.25 -1.51
CA TYR A 126 17.99 -8.50 -1.33
C TYR A 126 17.43 -8.51 0.10
N CYS A 127 16.17 -8.15 0.22
CA CYS A 127 15.53 -7.78 1.48
C CYS A 127 16.08 -6.51 2.15
N MET A 128 15.21 -5.52 2.40
CA MET A 128 15.41 -4.44 3.39
C MET A 128 15.39 -4.98 4.84
N VAL A 129 15.87 -6.21 5.05
CA VAL A 129 16.21 -6.71 6.37
C VAL A 129 17.53 -6.04 6.66
N LYS A 130 17.57 -5.16 7.66
CA LYS A 130 18.83 -4.58 8.12
C LYS A 130 19.85 -5.71 8.23
N GLU A 131 20.91 -5.64 7.43
CA GLU A 131 22.16 -6.30 7.78
C GLU A 131 22.46 -5.86 9.23
N CYS A 132 22.53 -6.84 10.13
CA CYS A 132 23.21 -6.65 11.41
C CYS A 132 24.69 -6.34 11.15
#